data_AF-A0A1G9JCA7-F1
#
_entry.id   AF-A0A1G9JCA7-F1
#
_cell.length_a   1.000
_cell.length_b   1.000
_cell.length_c   1.000
_cell.angle_alpha   90.00
_cell.angle_beta   90.00
_cell.angle_gamma   90.00
#
_symmetry.space_group_name_H-M   'P 1'
#
loop_
_entity.id
_entity.type
_entity.pdbx_description
1 polymer ?
#
loop_
_entity_poly.entity_id
_entity_poly.type
_entity_poly.pdbx_seq_one_letter_code
_entity_poly.pdbx_strand_id
1 'polypeptide(L)'
;MLANFSYGDTPVPEALAELVEYLLGEGESFAVSHYELSTRFDIRPLVVATVFTYLELRGILHATGPFYDSFKVKLNRPLEAICAGFDAQRAAFLQELFATAKPGRVWLQLTPEESAATLNETRGRITAAIGYLEERGDLRVQASGLRHGYRSQEPVADTRKLIEDLQKTFAEREARDIARLRKVQAYAQEETCLTGHLLDYFGEKELSACGDCSSCRQGMGQRLSRSAPLDPSAAQAEIVARAREENQPALRHPRQLARFLCGITSPAASRARLSRHRDFGALGELPFRKVLAMVE
;
A
#
# COMPACT_ATOMS: atom_id res chain seq x y z
N MET A 1 16.03 -12.91 -4.75
CA MET A 1 15.40 -11.63 -5.15
C MET A 1 13.87 -11.61 -5.00
N LEU A 2 13.08 -12.53 -5.58
CA LEU A 2 11.60 -12.49 -5.49
C LEU A 2 11.04 -12.55 -4.05
N ALA A 3 11.69 -13.29 -3.15
CA ALA A 3 11.25 -13.36 -1.75
C ALA A 3 11.33 -12.02 -1.00
N ASN A 4 12.14 -11.07 -1.49
CA ASN A 4 12.31 -9.75 -0.87
C ASN A 4 11.01 -8.94 -0.88
N PHE A 5 10.12 -9.17 -1.84
CA PHE A 5 8.78 -8.56 -1.83
C PHE A 5 7.94 -9.04 -0.64
N SER A 6 7.90 -10.35 -0.39
CA SER A 6 7.19 -10.93 0.75
C SER A 6 7.72 -10.41 2.09
N TYR A 7 9.04 -10.29 2.24
CA TYR A 7 9.64 -9.72 3.45
C TYR A 7 9.35 -8.21 3.60
N GLY A 8 9.18 -7.49 2.49
CA GLY A 8 8.76 -6.09 2.49
C GLY A 8 7.32 -5.86 2.98
N ASP A 9 6.43 -6.85 2.81
CA ASP A 9 5.00 -6.71 3.10
C ASP A 9 4.58 -7.10 4.53
N THR A 10 5.44 -7.74 5.31
CA THR A 10 5.15 -8.04 6.73
C THR A 10 5.47 -6.85 7.61
N PRO A 11 4.50 -6.13 8.18
CA PRO A 11 4.79 -4.95 9.01
C PRO A 11 5.63 -5.32 10.24
N VAL A 12 6.32 -4.33 10.80
CA VAL A 12 6.94 -4.45 12.13
C VAL A 12 5.80 -4.64 13.16
N PRO A 13 5.89 -5.58 14.13
CA PRO A 13 4.81 -5.87 15.05
C PRO A 13 4.27 -4.64 15.80
N GLU A 14 5.17 -3.78 16.28
CA GLU A 14 4.87 -2.56 17.02
C GLU A 14 4.16 -1.54 16.12
N ALA A 15 4.65 -1.34 14.89
CA ALA A 15 4.02 -0.45 13.91
C ALA A 15 2.59 -0.89 13.57
N LEU A 16 2.35 -2.21 13.47
CA LEU A 16 1.02 -2.75 13.22
C LEU A 16 0.11 -2.55 14.45
N ALA A 17 0.64 -2.76 15.66
CA ALA A 17 -0.09 -2.50 16.89
C ALA A 17 -0.52 -1.03 17.00
N GLU A 18 0.43 -0.11 16.83
CA GLU A 18 0.18 1.34 16.86
C GLU A 18 -0.83 1.77 15.79
N LEU A 19 -0.76 1.21 14.58
CA LEU A 19 -1.75 1.48 13.53
C LEU A 19 -3.14 1.01 13.96
N VAL A 20 -3.27 -0.21 14.47
CA VAL A 20 -4.57 -0.77 14.88
C VAL A 20 -5.14 0.03 16.05
N GLU A 21 -4.34 0.34 17.07
CA GLU A 21 -4.74 1.17 18.20
C GLU A 21 -5.19 2.56 17.75
N TYR A 22 -4.44 3.17 16.82
CA TYR A 22 -4.82 4.44 16.23
C TYR A 22 -6.19 4.37 15.53
N LEU A 23 -6.43 3.33 14.71
CA LEU A 23 -7.70 3.16 14.00
C LEU A 23 -8.87 2.89 14.93
N LEU A 24 -8.66 2.15 16.03
CA LEU A 24 -9.70 1.87 17.02
C LEU A 24 -9.98 3.05 17.97
N GLY A 25 -9.04 3.99 18.07
CA GLY A 25 -9.22 5.25 18.80
C GLY A 25 -9.93 6.34 18.01
N GLU A 26 -10.18 6.14 16.71
CA GLU A 26 -10.99 7.05 15.91
C GLU A 26 -12.48 6.95 16.28
N GLY A 27 -13.26 7.99 15.95
CA GLY A 27 -14.70 8.02 16.23
C GLY A 27 -15.51 7.01 15.42
N GLU A 28 -16.84 7.01 15.58
CA GLU A 28 -17.74 6.09 14.88
C GLU A 28 -17.59 6.15 13.35
N SER A 29 -17.37 7.33 12.79
CA SER A 29 -17.10 7.53 11.36
C SER A 29 -15.88 8.43 11.19
N PHE A 30 -14.94 7.99 10.35
CA PHE A 30 -13.68 8.71 10.13
C PHE A 30 -13.20 8.50 8.69
N ALA A 31 -12.25 9.33 8.25
CA ALA A 31 -11.66 9.22 6.94
C ALA A 31 -10.14 9.38 7.00
N VAL A 32 -9.43 8.53 6.28
CA VAL A 32 -7.96 8.46 6.33
C VAL A 32 -7.36 8.43 4.93
N SER A 33 -6.13 8.94 4.83
CA SER A 33 -5.27 8.67 3.69
C SER A 33 -4.38 7.47 4.00
N HIS A 34 -4.49 6.39 3.23
CA HIS A 34 -3.59 5.23 3.38
C HIS A 34 -2.12 5.61 3.20
N TYR A 35 -1.84 6.62 2.38
CA TYR A 35 -0.48 7.14 2.21
C TYR A 35 0.05 7.83 3.47
N GLU A 36 -0.79 8.61 4.15
CA GLU A 36 -0.42 9.27 5.42
C GLU A 36 -0.20 8.25 6.53
N LEU A 37 -1.10 7.26 6.65
CA LEU A 37 -0.93 6.16 7.59
C LEU A 37 0.33 5.34 7.28
N SER A 38 0.58 5.05 6.01
CA SER A 38 1.80 4.37 5.56
C SER A 38 3.05 5.11 6.01
N THR A 39 3.03 6.42 5.84
CA THR A 39 4.12 7.33 6.21
C THR A 39 4.30 7.40 7.73
N ARG A 40 3.19 7.50 8.47
CA ARG A 40 3.19 7.64 9.93
C ARG A 40 3.69 6.39 10.65
N PHE A 41 3.20 5.22 10.26
CA PHE A 41 3.50 3.96 10.94
C PHE A 41 4.61 3.14 10.25
N ASP A 42 5.24 3.67 9.19
CA ASP A 42 6.25 2.95 8.39
C ASP A 42 5.78 1.59 7.84
N ILE A 43 4.52 1.53 7.39
CA ILE A 43 3.91 0.35 6.79
C ILE A 43 3.67 0.65 5.31
N ARG A 44 4.06 -0.23 4.38
CA ARG A 44 3.88 0.01 2.94
C ARG A 44 2.38 0.24 2.60
N PRO A 45 2.03 1.11 1.63
CA PRO A 45 0.63 1.46 1.37
C PRO A 45 -0.30 0.26 1.10
N LEU A 46 0.17 -0.75 0.35
CA LEU A 46 -0.60 -1.97 0.08
C LEU A 46 -0.83 -2.82 1.34
N VAL A 47 0.11 -2.77 2.28
CA VAL A 47 0.00 -3.46 3.58
C VAL A 47 -1.01 -2.72 4.47
N VAL A 48 -1.00 -1.38 4.49
CA VAL A 48 -2.05 -0.58 5.15
C VAL A 48 -3.43 -0.95 4.60
N ALA A 49 -3.60 -0.98 3.27
CA ALA A 49 -4.85 -1.40 2.65
C ALA A 49 -5.25 -2.83 3.07
N THR A 50 -4.28 -3.75 3.14
CA THR A 50 -4.52 -5.12 3.64
C THR A 50 -5.00 -5.13 5.10
N VAL A 51 -4.45 -4.27 5.97
CA VAL A 51 -4.91 -4.14 7.37
C VAL A 51 -6.38 -3.75 7.40
N PHE A 52 -6.79 -2.74 6.63
CA PHE A 52 -8.20 -2.35 6.51
C PHE A 52 -9.08 -3.51 6.04
N THR A 53 -8.66 -4.24 5.01
CA THR A 53 -9.39 -5.43 4.53
C THR A 53 -9.53 -6.48 5.63
N TYR A 54 -8.50 -6.75 6.42
CA TYR A 54 -8.59 -7.73 7.52
C TYR A 54 -9.48 -7.25 8.68
N LEU A 55 -9.52 -5.95 8.96
CA LEU A 55 -10.45 -5.39 9.93
C LEU A 55 -11.90 -5.48 9.41
N GLU A 56 -12.11 -5.26 8.12
CA GLU A 56 -13.43 -5.36 7.47
C GLU A 56 -13.94 -6.80 7.39
N LEU A 57 -13.09 -7.76 7.03
CA LEU A 57 -13.45 -9.18 7.06
C LEU A 57 -13.79 -9.70 8.46
N ARG A 58 -13.34 -9.01 9.51
CA ARG A 58 -13.69 -9.29 10.92
C ARG A 58 -14.89 -8.49 11.41
N GLY A 59 -15.52 -7.67 10.55
CA GLY A 59 -16.67 -6.84 10.91
C GLY A 59 -16.34 -5.64 11.81
N ILE A 60 -15.05 -5.27 11.96
CA ILE A 60 -14.62 -4.21 12.88
C ILE A 60 -14.80 -2.83 12.22
N LEU A 61 -14.42 -2.72 10.95
CA LEU A 61 -14.55 -1.51 10.15
C LEU A 61 -15.32 -1.81 8.86
N HIS A 62 -16.11 -0.87 8.37
CA HIS A 62 -16.69 -0.95 7.03
C HIS A 62 -16.28 0.24 6.19
N ALA A 63 -15.85 -0.01 4.95
CA ALA A 63 -15.56 1.06 4.01
C ALA A 63 -16.85 1.78 3.60
N THR A 64 -16.87 3.11 3.75
CA THR A 64 -17.97 3.97 3.27
C THR A 64 -17.68 4.55 1.87
N GLY A 65 -16.49 4.28 1.34
CA GLY A 65 -16.07 4.62 -0.02
C GLY A 65 -14.93 5.65 -0.06
N PRO A 66 -14.19 5.71 -1.18
CA PRO A 66 -13.16 6.71 -1.40
C PRO A 66 -13.78 8.07 -1.77
N PHE A 67 -13.11 9.15 -1.38
CA PHE A 67 -13.47 10.51 -1.77
C PHE A 67 -12.25 11.43 -1.78
N TYR A 68 -12.34 12.55 -2.49
CA TYR A 68 -11.29 13.57 -2.50
C TYR A 68 -11.63 14.72 -1.55
N ASP A 69 -10.64 15.21 -0.82
CA ASP A 69 -10.79 16.33 0.11
C ASP A 69 -10.74 17.70 -0.57
N SER A 70 -10.07 17.80 -1.72
CA SER A 70 -9.82 19.09 -2.36
C SER A 70 -9.89 18.99 -3.88
N PHE A 71 -10.51 20.01 -4.48
CA PHE A 71 -10.68 20.16 -5.92
C PHE A 71 -10.04 21.48 -6.35
N LYS A 72 -9.06 21.39 -7.25
CA LYS A 72 -8.60 22.57 -8.00
C LYS A 72 -9.48 22.71 -9.22
N VAL A 73 -10.11 23.87 -9.36
CA VAL A 73 -11.08 24.17 -10.40
C VAL A 73 -10.60 25.34 -11.24
N LYS A 74 -10.61 25.18 -12.56
CA LYS A 74 -10.34 26.26 -13.50
C LYS A 74 -11.60 26.50 -14.32
N LEU A 75 -12.20 27.68 -14.16
CA LEU A 75 -13.33 28.08 -14.97
C LEU A 75 -12.87 28.33 -16.42
N ASN A 76 -13.57 27.76 -17.39
CA ASN A 76 -13.27 27.96 -18.81
C ASN A 76 -13.91 29.25 -19.35
N ARG A 77 -14.90 29.77 -18.65
CA ARG A 77 -15.55 31.05 -18.91
C ARG A 77 -15.90 31.76 -17.59
N PRO A 78 -16.14 33.09 -17.60
CA PRO A 78 -16.45 33.84 -16.39
C PRO A 78 -17.65 33.26 -15.63
N LEU A 79 -17.62 33.34 -14.30
CA LEU A 79 -18.65 32.76 -13.43
C LEU A 79 -20.04 33.31 -13.75
N GLU A 80 -20.13 34.59 -14.10
CA GLU A 80 -21.38 35.26 -14.49
C GLU A 80 -21.99 34.62 -15.73
N ALA A 81 -21.16 34.26 -16.71
CA ALA A 81 -21.61 33.58 -17.93
C ALA A 81 -22.03 32.13 -17.68
N ILE A 82 -21.41 31.46 -16.70
CA ILE A 82 -21.82 30.13 -16.25
C ILE A 82 -23.21 30.25 -15.60
N CYS A 83 -23.37 31.14 -14.63
CA CYS A 83 -24.60 31.34 -13.86
C CYS A 83 -25.79 31.78 -14.73
N ALA A 84 -25.55 32.57 -15.80
CA ALA A 84 -26.59 32.97 -16.74
C ALA A 84 -27.27 31.79 -17.47
N GLY A 85 -26.64 30.61 -17.49
CA GLY A 85 -27.20 29.39 -18.08
C GLY A 85 -28.12 28.59 -17.14
N PHE A 86 -28.47 29.12 -15.97
CA PHE A 86 -29.26 28.45 -14.94
C PHE A 86 -30.40 29.32 -14.43
N ASP A 87 -31.39 28.70 -13.78
CA ASP A 87 -32.41 29.42 -13.01
C ASP A 87 -31.81 30.20 -11.83
N ALA A 88 -32.56 31.17 -11.30
CA ALA A 88 -32.09 32.08 -10.25
C ALA A 88 -31.58 31.35 -9.00
N GLN A 89 -32.22 30.24 -8.62
CA GLN A 89 -31.85 29.49 -7.41
C GLN A 89 -30.53 28.76 -7.61
N ARG A 90 -30.35 28.10 -8.75
CA ARG A 90 -29.08 27.43 -9.10
C ARG A 90 -27.94 28.42 -9.31
N ALA A 91 -28.20 29.55 -9.97
CA ALA A 91 -27.23 30.60 -10.17
C ALA A 91 -26.71 31.17 -8.83
N ALA A 92 -27.62 31.45 -7.89
CA ALA A 92 -27.25 31.91 -6.55
C ALA A 92 -26.37 30.88 -5.82
N PHE A 93 -26.77 29.61 -5.82
CA PHE A 93 -25.98 28.53 -5.21
C PHE A 93 -24.57 28.42 -5.81
N LEU A 94 -24.42 28.52 -7.14
CA LEU A 94 -23.10 28.46 -7.78
C LEU A 94 -22.24 29.66 -7.41
N GLN A 95 -22.81 30.86 -7.33
CA GLN A 95 -22.09 32.07 -6.89
C GLN A 95 -21.57 31.91 -5.47
N GLU A 96 -22.42 31.47 -4.55
CA GLU A 96 -22.06 31.25 -3.16
C GLU A 96 -21.01 30.13 -3.04
N LEU A 97 -21.14 29.04 -3.79
CA LEU A 97 -20.16 27.96 -3.82
C LEU A 97 -18.78 28.46 -4.24
N PHE A 98 -18.67 29.14 -5.39
CA PHE A 98 -17.37 29.64 -5.85
C PHE A 98 -16.82 30.78 -4.99
N ALA A 99 -17.66 31.48 -4.23
CA ALA A 99 -17.22 32.44 -3.21
C ALA A 99 -16.50 31.76 -2.03
N THR A 100 -16.78 30.49 -1.75
CA THR A 100 -16.02 29.71 -0.74
C THR A 100 -14.65 29.25 -1.23
N ALA A 101 -14.35 29.40 -2.53
CA ALA A 101 -13.10 28.93 -3.11
C ALA A 101 -11.92 29.84 -2.74
N LYS A 102 -10.77 29.23 -2.41
CA LYS A 102 -9.51 29.96 -2.20
C LYS A 102 -8.93 30.34 -3.57
N PRO A 103 -8.69 31.62 -3.86
CA PRO A 103 -8.21 32.05 -5.16
C PRO A 103 -6.73 31.67 -5.37
N GLY A 104 -6.42 31.14 -6.55
CA GLY A 104 -5.06 30.99 -7.05
C GLY A 104 -4.89 31.69 -8.40
N ARG A 105 -3.66 31.74 -8.93
CA ARG A 105 -3.33 32.50 -10.16
C ARG A 105 -4.11 32.03 -11.40
N VAL A 106 -4.41 30.74 -11.49
CA VAL A 106 -5.12 30.11 -12.62
C VAL A 106 -6.21 29.15 -12.15
N TRP A 107 -6.03 28.54 -10.97
CA TRP A 107 -6.93 27.56 -10.37
C TRP A 107 -7.50 28.12 -9.08
N LEU A 108 -8.80 27.95 -8.90
CA LEU A 108 -9.50 28.11 -7.63
C LEU A 108 -9.36 26.81 -6.85
N GLN A 109 -9.20 26.86 -5.53
CA GLN A 109 -9.17 25.67 -4.69
C GLN A 109 -10.45 25.60 -3.86
N LEU A 110 -11.20 24.51 -4.03
CA LEU A 110 -12.41 24.20 -3.28
C LEU A 110 -12.15 23.01 -2.35
N THR A 111 -12.69 23.08 -1.14
CA THR A 111 -12.75 21.99 -0.18
C THR A 111 -14.22 21.68 0.02
N PRO A 112 -14.77 20.58 -0.55
CA PRO A 112 -16.22 20.34 -0.52
C PRO A 112 -16.81 20.29 0.88
N GLU A 113 -16.05 19.83 1.87
CA GLU A 113 -16.46 19.81 3.28
C GLU A 113 -16.62 21.23 3.84
N GLU A 114 -15.64 22.10 3.62
CA GLU A 114 -15.70 23.51 4.06
C GLU A 114 -16.81 24.27 3.33
N SER A 115 -16.94 24.05 2.02
CA SER A 115 -18.02 24.64 1.22
C SER A 115 -19.40 24.17 1.68
N ALA A 116 -19.58 22.87 1.92
CA ALA A 116 -20.81 22.29 2.43
C ALA A 116 -21.20 22.89 3.78
N ALA A 117 -20.26 22.98 4.72
CA ALA A 117 -20.50 23.59 6.03
C ALA A 117 -20.87 25.08 5.94
N THR A 118 -20.19 25.84 5.07
CA THR A 118 -20.44 27.29 4.89
C THR A 118 -21.81 27.56 4.28
N LEU A 119 -22.22 26.72 3.31
CA LEU A 119 -23.48 26.87 2.58
C LEU A 119 -24.65 26.19 3.29
N ASN A 120 -24.40 25.47 4.39
CA ASN A 120 -25.36 24.58 5.04
C ASN A 120 -25.99 23.57 4.06
N GLU A 121 -25.13 22.98 3.22
CA GLU A 121 -25.49 22.02 2.18
C GLU A 121 -24.78 20.68 2.38
N THR A 122 -25.18 19.65 1.64
CA THR A 122 -24.47 18.37 1.69
C THR A 122 -23.21 18.39 0.82
N ARG A 123 -22.14 17.72 1.27
CA ARG A 123 -20.93 17.48 0.47
C ARG A 123 -21.26 16.91 -0.91
N GLY A 124 -22.22 15.97 -0.97
CA GLY A 124 -22.69 15.34 -2.21
C GLY A 124 -23.21 16.35 -3.22
N ARG A 125 -23.99 17.35 -2.78
CA ARG A 125 -24.49 18.43 -3.64
C ARG A 125 -23.36 19.28 -4.21
N ILE A 126 -22.36 19.60 -3.38
CA ILE A 126 -21.19 20.38 -3.84
C ILE A 126 -20.42 19.61 -4.92
N THR A 127 -20.10 18.33 -4.67
CA THR A 127 -19.38 17.51 -5.63
C THR A 127 -20.16 17.26 -6.91
N ALA A 128 -21.49 17.09 -6.82
CA ALA A 128 -22.35 16.92 -7.98
C ALA A 128 -22.39 18.19 -8.86
N ALA A 129 -22.42 19.37 -8.23
CA ALA A 129 -22.38 20.63 -8.96
C ALA A 129 -21.05 20.83 -9.71
N ILE A 130 -19.92 20.53 -9.07
CA ILE A 130 -18.60 20.59 -9.70
C ILE A 130 -18.53 19.61 -10.88
N GLY A 131 -18.95 18.36 -10.68
CA GLY A 131 -18.98 17.34 -11.74
C GLY A 131 -19.86 17.73 -12.92
N TYR A 132 -21.06 18.24 -12.64
CA TYR A 132 -21.99 18.70 -13.68
C TYR A 132 -21.41 19.85 -14.54
N LEU A 133 -20.75 20.81 -13.91
CA LEU A 133 -20.09 21.91 -14.64
C LEU A 133 -18.87 21.43 -15.45
N GLU A 134 -18.15 20.42 -14.96
CA GLU A 134 -17.07 19.79 -15.71
C GLU A 134 -17.59 19.04 -16.95
N GLU A 135 -18.64 18.24 -16.79
CA GLU A 135 -19.28 17.49 -17.88
C GLU A 135 -19.79 18.41 -19.00
N ARG A 136 -20.30 19.59 -18.64
CA ARG A 136 -20.71 20.63 -19.61
C ARG A 136 -19.55 21.38 -20.25
N GLY A 137 -18.32 21.18 -19.77
CA GLY A 137 -17.14 21.91 -20.23
C GLY A 137 -17.07 23.37 -19.71
N ASP A 138 -17.87 23.73 -18.71
CA ASP A 138 -17.85 25.07 -18.10
C ASP A 138 -16.59 25.30 -17.26
N LEU A 139 -15.99 24.22 -16.75
CA LEU A 139 -14.76 24.24 -15.97
C LEU A 139 -13.94 22.97 -16.18
N ARG A 140 -12.71 22.97 -15.65
CA ARG A 140 -11.85 21.78 -15.52
C ARG A 140 -11.55 21.52 -14.06
N VAL A 141 -11.42 20.26 -13.70
CA VAL A 141 -11.19 19.84 -12.32
C VAL A 141 -9.89 19.04 -12.20
N GLN A 142 -9.18 19.26 -11.10
CA GLN A 142 -8.12 18.36 -10.62
C GLN A 142 -8.42 18.02 -9.17
N ALA A 143 -8.85 16.78 -8.93
CA ALA A 143 -9.09 16.27 -7.59
C ALA A 143 -7.76 15.86 -6.92
N SER A 144 -7.64 16.13 -5.62
CA SER A 144 -6.48 15.78 -4.80
C SER A 144 -6.90 15.39 -3.39
N GLY A 145 -5.96 14.80 -2.64
CA GLY A 145 -6.21 14.33 -1.27
C GLY A 145 -7.24 13.21 -1.23
N LEU A 146 -6.90 12.08 -1.86
CA LEU A 146 -7.70 10.86 -1.78
C LEU A 146 -7.76 10.38 -0.33
N ARG A 147 -8.98 10.30 0.21
CA ARG A 147 -9.29 9.74 1.51
C ARG A 147 -10.26 8.56 1.34
N HIS A 148 -10.21 7.67 2.30
CA HIS A 148 -11.08 6.51 2.38
C HIS A 148 -11.89 6.65 3.65
N GLY A 149 -13.22 6.71 3.51
CA GLY A 149 -14.13 6.75 4.65
C GLY A 149 -14.33 5.36 5.23
N TYR A 150 -14.43 5.29 6.56
CA TYR A 150 -14.72 4.09 7.32
C TYR A 150 -15.74 4.38 8.41
N ARG A 151 -16.50 3.34 8.78
CA ARG A 151 -17.37 3.33 9.96
C ARG A 151 -16.96 2.17 10.87
N SER A 152 -16.84 2.44 12.17
CA SER A 152 -16.67 1.44 13.21
C SER A 152 -18.04 0.82 13.56
N GLN A 153 -18.12 -0.50 13.69
CA GLN A 153 -19.40 -1.19 13.96
C GLN A 153 -19.60 -1.50 15.44
N GLU A 154 -18.63 -2.18 16.04
CA GLU A 154 -18.71 -2.65 17.42
C GLU A 154 -17.39 -2.38 18.13
N PRO A 155 -17.43 -2.04 19.43
CA PRO A 155 -16.23 -1.94 20.23
C PRO A 155 -15.52 -3.30 20.26
N VAL A 156 -14.23 -3.28 19.91
CA VAL A 156 -13.38 -4.48 19.96
C VAL A 156 -13.22 -4.90 21.43
N ALA A 157 -13.73 -6.07 21.79
CA ALA A 157 -13.69 -6.57 23.16
C ALA A 157 -12.26 -6.82 23.69
N ASP A 158 -11.35 -7.25 22.80
CA ASP A 158 -9.95 -7.51 23.13
C ASP A 158 -9.03 -7.02 22.00
N THR A 159 -8.61 -5.75 22.10
CA THR A 159 -7.70 -5.12 21.14
C THR A 159 -6.36 -5.84 21.06
N ARG A 160 -5.85 -6.35 22.19
CA ARG A 160 -4.56 -7.04 22.22
C ARG A 160 -4.62 -8.33 21.41
N LYS A 161 -5.66 -9.15 21.62
CA LYS A 161 -5.87 -10.37 20.86
C LYS A 161 -6.03 -10.10 19.36
N LEU A 162 -6.77 -9.05 18.98
CA LEU A 162 -6.89 -8.64 17.58
C LEU A 162 -5.52 -8.33 16.94
N ILE A 163 -4.68 -7.59 17.66
CA ILE A 163 -3.32 -7.25 17.19
C ILE A 163 -2.47 -8.51 17.04
N GLU A 164 -2.47 -9.40 18.04
CA GLU A 164 -1.75 -10.68 18.00
C GLU A 164 -2.21 -11.55 16.82
N ASP A 165 -3.52 -11.63 16.57
CA ASP A 165 -4.11 -12.37 15.43
C ASP A 165 -3.71 -11.74 14.09
N LEU A 166 -3.69 -10.41 13.97
CA LEU A 166 -3.22 -9.70 12.77
C LEU A 166 -1.73 -9.96 12.52
N GLN A 167 -0.89 -9.84 13.55
CA GLN A 167 0.55 -10.11 13.45
C GLN A 167 0.80 -11.55 12.99
N LYS A 168 0.10 -12.52 13.59
CA LYS A 168 0.14 -13.93 13.17
C LYS A 168 -0.28 -14.10 11.71
N THR A 169 -1.36 -13.46 11.30
CA THR A 169 -1.87 -13.52 9.91
C THR A 169 -0.81 -13.04 8.90
N PHE A 170 -0.11 -11.93 9.20
CA PHE A 170 0.95 -11.42 8.34
C PHE A 170 2.18 -12.35 8.31
N ALA A 171 2.58 -12.91 9.45
CA ALA A 171 3.69 -13.87 9.52
C ALA A 171 3.39 -15.17 8.74
N GLU A 172 2.17 -15.69 8.86
CA GLU A 172 1.72 -16.87 8.11
C GLU A 172 1.62 -16.58 6.61
N ARG A 173 1.18 -15.37 6.22
CA ARG A 173 1.18 -14.94 4.82
C ARG A 173 2.60 -14.90 4.26
N GLU A 174 3.55 -14.30 4.97
CA GLU A 174 4.96 -14.29 4.56
C GLU A 174 5.49 -15.71 4.34
N ALA A 175 5.25 -16.61 5.31
CA ALA A 175 5.69 -17.99 5.21
C ALA A 175 5.08 -18.71 4.00
N ARG A 176 3.77 -18.50 3.74
CA ARG A 176 3.08 -19.06 2.57
C ARG A 176 3.61 -18.52 1.26
N ASP A 177 3.84 -17.21 1.16
CA ASP A 177 4.34 -16.58 -0.06
C ASP A 177 5.76 -17.07 -0.39
N ILE A 178 6.63 -17.18 0.62
CA ILE A 178 7.98 -17.77 0.47
C ILE A 178 7.89 -19.24 0.05
N ALA A 179 6.99 -20.02 0.67
CA ALA A 179 6.80 -21.42 0.31
C ALA A 179 6.31 -21.57 -1.14
N ARG A 180 5.40 -20.70 -1.59
CA ARG A 180 4.92 -20.66 -2.97
C ARG A 180 6.04 -20.33 -3.95
N LEU A 181 6.91 -19.37 -3.63
CA LEU A 181 8.08 -19.07 -4.45
C LEU A 181 9.04 -20.26 -4.56
N ARG A 182 9.23 -21.01 -3.47
CA ARG A 182 10.01 -22.26 -3.51
C ARG A 182 9.37 -23.32 -4.41
N LYS A 183 8.04 -23.43 -4.42
CA LYS A 183 7.33 -24.32 -5.37
C LYS A 183 7.58 -23.92 -6.82
N VAL A 184 7.54 -22.62 -7.15
CA VAL A 184 7.87 -22.13 -8.50
C VAL A 184 9.32 -22.46 -8.88
N GLN A 185 10.25 -22.30 -7.94
CA GLN A 185 11.66 -22.66 -8.17
C GLN A 185 11.84 -24.18 -8.37
N ALA A 186 11.10 -25.01 -7.63
CA ALA A 186 11.11 -26.46 -7.78
C ALA A 186 10.53 -26.87 -9.13
N TYR A 187 9.39 -26.30 -9.52
CA TYR A 187 8.77 -26.49 -10.83
C TYR A 187 9.72 -26.17 -11.99
N ALA A 188 10.50 -25.09 -11.89
CA ALA A 188 11.50 -24.75 -12.92
C ALA A 188 12.66 -25.75 -13.03
N GLN A 189 12.87 -26.61 -12.04
CA GLN A 189 13.89 -27.66 -12.00
C GLN A 189 13.30 -29.08 -12.13
N GLU A 190 12.00 -29.18 -12.42
CA GLU A 190 11.27 -30.44 -12.48
C GLU A 190 11.81 -31.34 -13.60
N GLU A 191 12.08 -32.59 -13.26
CA GLU A 191 12.61 -33.58 -14.20
C GLU A 191 11.49 -34.28 -14.97
N THR A 192 10.26 -34.23 -14.44
CA THR A 192 9.06 -34.77 -15.07
C THR A 192 8.36 -33.77 -16.00
N CYS A 193 7.22 -34.17 -16.59
CA CYS A 193 6.46 -33.33 -17.50
C CYS A 193 5.93 -32.07 -16.81
N LEU A 194 6.42 -30.89 -17.23
CA LEU A 194 5.99 -29.60 -16.70
C LEU A 194 4.48 -29.36 -16.86
N THR A 195 3.93 -29.68 -18.02
CA THR A 195 2.48 -29.56 -18.28
C THR A 195 1.69 -30.45 -17.34
N GLY A 196 2.11 -31.71 -17.14
CA GLY A 196 1.47 -32.63 -16.21
C GLY A 196 1.50 -32.12 -14.76
N HIS A 197 2.64 -31.56 -14.32
CA HIS A 197 2.76 -30.95 -13.00
C HIS A 197 1.79 -29.77 -12.82
N LEU A 198 1.64 -28.90 -13.84
CA LEU A 198 0.68 -27.78 -13.77
C LEU A 198 -0.76 -28.26 -13.70
N LEU A 199 -1.13 -29.25 -14.52
CA LEU A 199 -2.47 -29.83 -14.50
C LEU A 199 -2.79 -30.41 -13.12
N ASP A 200 -1.88 -31.21 -12.54
CA ASP A 200 -2.04 -31.74 -11.18
C ASP A 200 -2.17 -30.62 -10.13
N TYR A 201 -1.34 -29.59 -10.21
CA TYR A 201 -1.39 -28.43 -9.31
C TYR A 201 -2.76 -27.72 -9.34
N PHE A 202 -3.41 -27.64 -10.50
CA PHE A 202 -4.76 -27.06 -10.66
C PHE A 202 -5.89 -28.08 -10.46
N GLY A 203 -5.58 -29.33 -10.12
CA GLY A 203 -6.56 -30.37 -9.79
C GLY A 203 -7.03 -31.22 -10.97
N GLU A 204 -6.38 -31.10 -12.13
CA GLU A 204 -6.66 -31.91 -13.33
C GLU A 204 -5.80 -33.18 -13.32
N LYS A 205 -6.46 -34.34 -13.19
CA LYS A 205 -5.82 -35.66 -13.07
C LYS A 205 -5.82 -36.42 -14.39
N GLU A 206 -5.16 -35.89 -15.41
CA GLU A 206 -4.85 -36.58 -16.68
C GLU A 206 -3.77 -35.72 -17.40
N LEU A 207 -2.74 -36.17 -18.12
CA LEU A 207 -2.48 -37.36 -18.94
C LEU A 207 -0.96 -37.62 -19.01
N SER A 208 -0.61 -38.73 -19.66
CA SER A 208 0.72 -39.05 -20.21
C SER A 208 1.59 -37.82 -20.53
N ALA A 209 2.91 -37.95 -20.36
CA ALA A 209 3.88 -36.90 -20.66
C ALA A 209 3.55 -36.16 -21.97
N CYS A 210 3.47 -34.82 -21.92
CA CYS A 210 2.97 -34.00 -23.03
C CYS A 210 3.83 -34.05 -24.29
N GLY A 211 5.05 -34.58 -24.23
CA GLY A 211 5.99 -34.65 -25.36
C GLY A 211 6.63 -33.32 -25.77
N ASP A 212 6.03 -32.19 -25.40
CA ASP A 212 6.42 -30.88 -25.92
C ASP A 212 7.12 -29.94 -24.94
N CYS A 213 7.00 -30.16 -23.63
CA CYS A 213 7.68 -29.30 -22.65
C CYS A 213 9.20 -29.52 -22.64
N SER A 214 9.95 -28.57 -22.08
CA SER A 214 11.41 -28.64 -22.01
C SER A 214 11.91 -29.93 -21.38
N SER A 215 11.31 -30.38 -20.27
CA SER A 215 11.68 -31.63 -19.60
C SER A 215 11.36 -32.86 -20.45
N CYS A 216 10.23 -32.89 -21.17
CA CYS A 216 9.89 -33.98 -22.09
C CYS A 216 10.83 -34.04 -23.31
N ARG A 217 11.22 -32.89 -23.87
CA ARG A 217 12.10 -32.84 -25.05
C ARG A 217 13.56 -33.14 -24.72
N GLN A 218 14.03 -32.72 -23.55
CA GLN A 218 15.43 -32.86 -23.14
C GLN A 218 15.66 -34.14 -22.31
N GLY A 219 14.60 -34.76 -21.78
CA GLY A 219 14.69 -35.94 -20.93
C GLY A 219 15.32 -35.70 -19.55
N MET A 220 15.61 -34.44 -19.20
CA MET A 220 16.19 -34.04 -17.92
C MET A 220 15.75 -32.62 -17.54
N GLY A 221 15.56 -32.37 -16.24
CA GLY A 221 15.30 -31.04 -15.71
C GLY A 221 16.56 -30.16 -15.75
N GLN A 222 16.41 -28.88 -16.10
CA GLN A 222 17.52 -27.92 -16.02
C GLN A 222 17.68 -27.43 -14.58
N ARG A 223 18.87 -27.61 -14.00
CA ARG A 223 19.18 -27.03 -12.70
C ARG A 223 19.36 -25.53 -12.83
N LEU A 224 18.60 -24.77 -12.05
CA LEU A 224 18.84 -23.35 -11.89
C LEU A 224 20.22 -23.17 -11.24
N SER A 225 21.03 -22.28 -11.81
CA SER A 225 22.29 -21.84 -11.19
C SER A 225 21.97 -21.31 -9.79
N ARG A 226 22.42 -22.04 -8.76
CA ARG A 226 22.31 -21.57 -7.38
C ARG A 226 23.52 -20.72 -7.09
N SER A 227 23.30 -19.47 -6.66
CA SER A 227 24.30 -18.77 -5.86
C SER A 227 24.57 -19.66 -4.64
N ALA A 228 25.83 -20.02 -4.38
CA ALA A 228 26.19 -20.82 -3.20
C ALA A 228 25.54 -20.19 -1.95
N PRO A 229 25.13 -20.97 -0.94
CA PRO A 229 24.66 -20.40 0.31
C PRO A 229 25.79 -19.55 0.88
N LEU A 230 25.68 -18.23 0.75
CA LEU A 230 26.62 -17.30 1.33
C LEU A 230 26.30 -17.27 2.82
N ASP A 231 27.16 -17.88 3.62
CA ASP A 231 27.22 -17.53 5.04
C ASP A 231 27.79 -16.12 5.16
N PRO A 232 27.29 -15.31 6.10
CA PRO A 232 27.79 -13.97 6.27
C PRO A 232 29.29 -13.96 6.55
N SER A 233 30.06 -13.21 5.78
CA SER A 233 31.48 -12.99 6.00
C SER A 233 31.73 -11.90 7.05
N ALA A 234 32.96 -11.82 7.57
CA ALA A 234 33.37 -10.74 8.46
C ALA A 234 33.14 -9.35 7.85
N ALA A 235 33.41 -9.18 6.55
CA ALA A 235 33.16 -7.94 5.82
C ALA A 235 31.66 -7.55 5.82
N GLN A 236 30.76 -8.53 5.74
CA GLN A 236 29.32 -8.27 5.78
C GLN A 236 28.85 -7.90 7.20
N ALA A 237 29.48 -8.45 8.24
CA ALA A 237 29.25 -8.06 9.62
C ALA A 237 29.71 -6.62 9.91
N GLU A 238 30.83 -6.17 9.32
CA GLU A 238 31.29 -4.78 9.43
C GLU A 238 30.30 -3.79 8.80
N ILE A 239 29.67 -4.15 7.67
CA ILE A 239 28.61 -3.34 7.06
C ILE A 239 27.42 -3.19 8.02
N VAL A 240 27.01 -4.28 8.68
CA VAL A 240 25.95 -4.25 9.69
C VAL A 240 26.31 -3.33 10.85
N ALA A 241 27.51 -3.48 11.41
CA ALA A 241 27.96 -2.68 12.54
C ALA A 241 27.95 -1.19 12.20
N ARG A 242 28.53 -0.82 11.06
CA ARG A 242 28.54 0.56 10.57
C ARG A 242 27.13 1.14 10.37
N ALA A 243 26.23 0.38 9.75
CA ALA A 243 24.86 0.83 9.54
C ALA A 243 24.09 1.02 10.87
N ARG A 244 24.42 0.24 11.92
CA ARG A 244 23.87 0.43 13.27
C ARG A 244 24.44 1.67 13.96
N GLU A 245 25.74 1.91 13.82
CA GLU A 245 26.43 3.07 14.43
C GLU A 245 25.87 4.40 13.93
N GLU A 246 25.44 4.47 12.67
CA GLU A 246 24.79 5.68 12.12
C GLU A 246 23.47 6.03 12.83
N ASN A 247 22.88 5.09 13.58
CA ASN A 247 21.72 5.27 14.47
C ASN A 247 20.55 6.03 13.81
N GLN A 248 20.33 5.78 12.52
CA GLN A 248 19.26 6.40 11.75
C GLN A 248 17.88 5.98 12.33
N PRO A 249 16.98 6.92 12.66
CA PRO A 249 15.67 6.58 13.24
C PRO A 249 14.86 5.60 12.39
N ALA A 250 14.96 5.70 11.06
CA ALA A 250 14.27 4.82 10.12
C ALA A 250 14.81 3.38 10.05
N LEU A 251 15.95 3.10 10.70
CA LEU A 251 16.65 1.80 10.70
C LEU A 251 16.75 1.18 12.09
N ARG A 252 16.05 1.74 13.11
CA ARG A 252 16.20 1.28 14.50
C ARG A 252 15.72 -0.15 14.71
N HIS A 253 14.62 -0.54 14.08
CA HIS A 253 14.10 -1.89 14.24
C HIS A 253 14.95 -2.88 13.41
N PRO A 254 15.33 -4.06 13.96
CA PRO A 254 16.10 -5.09 13.24
C PRO A 254 15.57 -5.37 11.83
N ARG A 255 14.25 -5.56 11.71
CA ARG A 255 13.59 -5.76 10.42
C ARG A 255 13.72 -4.60 9.44
N GLN A 256 13.72 -3.35 9.90
CA GLN A 256 13.94 -2.16 9.05
C GLN A 256 15.39 -2.11 8.57
N LEU A 257 16.35 -2.37 9.46
CA LEU A 257 17.76 -2.44 9.11
C LEU A 257 18.04 -3.57 8.10
N ALA A 258 17.49 -4.76 8.34
CA ALA A 258 17.60 -5.88 7.40
C ALA A 258 17.03 -5.53 6.02
N ARG A 259 15.87 -4.86 5.97
CA ARG A 259 15.27 -4.38 4.72
C ARG A 259 16.20 -3.43 3.99
N PHE A 260 16.71 -2.43 4.68
CA PHE A 260 17.65 -1.46 4.13
C PHE A 260 18.89 -2.14 3.54
N LEU A 261 19.53 -3.04 4.30
CA LEU A 261 20.71 -3.78 3.85
C LEU A 261 20.41 -4.74 2.69
N CYS A 262 19.19 -5.27 2.61
CA CYS A 262 18.73 -6.09 1.48
C CYS A 262 18.14 -5.28 0.30
N GLY A 263 18.15 -3.95 0.36
CA GLY A 263 17.67 -3.09 -0.73
C GLY A 263 16.15 -3.02 -0.83
N ILE A 264 15.44 -3.33 0.25
CA ILE A 264 13.99 -3.25 0.38
C ILE A 264 13.63 -1.90 0.99
N THR A 265 12.84 -1.10 0.27
CA THR A 265 12.43 0.23 0.74
C THR A 265 11.25 0.16 1.70
N SER A 266 11.23 1.06 2.69
CA SER A 266 10.09 1.37 3.55
C SER A 266 9.71 2.85 3.45
N PRO A 267 8.48 3.26 3.80
CA PRO A 267 8.09 4.68 3.82
C PRO A 267 9.05 5.60 4.60
N ALA A 268 9.53 5.17 5.76
CA ALA A 268 10.50 5.89 6.57
C ALA A 268 11.87 5.98 5.87
N ALA A 269 12.35 4.87 5.30
CA ALA A 269 13.62 4.85 4.57
C ALA A 269 13.59 5.75 3.31
N SER A 270 12.47 5.76 2.58
CA SER A 270 12.26 6.65 1.44
C SER A 270 12.24 8.12 1.87
N ARG A 271 11.57 8.46 2.97
CA ARG A 271 11.54 9.84 3.51
C ARG A 271 12.91 10.32 3.95
N ALA A 272 13.69 9.44 4.58
CA ALA A 272 15.06 9.69 4.98
C ALA A 272 16.06 9.63 3.81
N ARG A 273 15.59 9.43 2.57
CA ARG A 273 16.41 9.35 1.34
C ARG A 273 17.51 8.28 1.40
N LEU A 274 17.27 7.22 2.18
CA LEU A 274 18.24 6.15 2.43
C LEU A 274 18.50 5.28 1.20
N SER A 275 17.66 5.33 0.17
CA SER A 275 17.90 4.60 -1.09
C SER A 275 19.16 5.06 -1.84
N ARG A 276 19.69 6.25 -1.51
CA ARG A 276 20.96 6.76 -2.05
C ARG A 276 22.16 6.48 -1.15
N HIS A 277 21.94 5.87 0.01
CA HIS A 277 22.99 5.52 0.94
C HIS A 277 23.87 4.40 0.36
N ARG A 278 25.19 4.45 0.61
CA ARG A 278 26.13 3.45 0.09
C ARG A 278 25.84 2.03 0.55
N ASP A 279 25.26 1.89 1.75
CA ASP A 279 24.99 0.60 2.39
C ASP A 279 23.58 0.08 2.07
N PHE A 280 22.77 0.85 1.33
CA PHE A 280 21.46 0.38 0.87
C PHE A 280 21.63 -0.74 -0.16
N GLY A 281 21.07 -1.92 0.13
CA GLY A 281 21.20 -3.09 -0.73
C GLY A 281 22.58 -3.77 -0.71
N ALA A 282 23.50 -3.33 0.17
CA ALA A 282 24.85 -3.89 0.24
C ALA A 282 24.89 -5.40 0.55
N LEU A 283 23.84 -5.94 1.18
CA LEU A 283 23.67 -7.36 1.49
C LEU A 283 22.54 -8.02 0.67
N GLY A 284 22.16 -7.44 -0.48
CA GLY A 284 21.04 -7.91 -1.32
C GLY A 284 21.18 -9.34 -1.87
N GLU A 285 22.42 -9.84 -1.96
CA GLU A 285 22.73 -11.22 -2.38
C GLU A 285 22.52 -12.26 -1.25
N LEU A 286 22.48 -11.82 0.01
CA LEU A 286 22.23 -12.71 1.13
C LEU A 286 20.72 -12.97 1.30
N PRO A 287 20.31 -14.18 1.73
CA PRO A 287 18.93 -14.42 2.11
C PRO A 287 18.51 -13.47 3.23
N PHE A 288 17.36 -12.78 3.07
CA PHE A 288 16.85 -11.83 4.05
C PHE A 288 16.84 -12.36 5.48
N ARG A 289 16.46 -13.63 5.70
CA ARG A 289 16.46 -14.25 7.04
C ARG A 289 17.86 -14.30 7.68
N LYS A 290 18.91 -14.50 6.88
CA LYS A 290 20.29 -14.47 7.41
C LYS A 290 20.68 -13.05 7.80
N VAL A 291 20.34 -12.06 6.97
CA VAL A 291 20.59 -10.65 7.27
C VAL A 291 19.81 -10.22 8.51
N LEU A 292 18.54 -10.63 8.63
CA LEU A 292 17.72 -10.38 9.81
C LEU A 292 18.38 -10.94 11.09
N ALA A 293 18.82 -12.19 11.05
CA ALA A 293 19.51 -12.81 12.20
C ALA A 293 20.85 -12.13 12.56
N MET A 294 21.52 -11.44 11.62
CA MET A 294 22.72 -10.64 11.92
C MET A 294 22.38 -9.31 12.61
N VAL A 295 21.13 -8.84 12.46
CA VAL A 295 20.68 -7.53 12.95
C VAL A 295 19.66 -7.62 14.10
N GLU A 296 19.33 -8.81 14.55
CA GLU A 296 18.66 -9.08 15.83
C GLU A 296 19.68 -9.11 16.96
#